data_AF-A0A3M1E7Z5-F1
#
_entry.id   AF-A0A3M1E7Z5-F1
#
_cell.length_a   1.000
_cell.length_b   1.000
_cell.length_c   1.000
_cell.angle_alpha   90.00
_cell.angle_beta   90.00
_cell.angle_gamma   90.00
#
_symmetry.space_group_name_H-M   'P 1'
#
loop_
_entity.id
_entity.type
_entity.pdbx_description
1 polymer ?
#
loop_
_entity_poly.entity_id
_entity_poly.type
_entity_poly.pdbx_seq_one_letter_code
_entity_poly.pdbx_strand_id
1 'polypeptide(L)' 'MKVCFPVNNDQGLESEVYGHFGSAPAFVVVDTESHEVLGL' A
#
# COMPACT_ATOMS: atom_id res chain seq x y z
N MET A 1 -11.42 -8.81 -1.04
CA MET A 1 -10.87 -8.17 -2.28
C MET A 1 -9.51 -7.57 -1.93
N LYS A 2 -8.51 -7.63 -2.82
CA LYS A 2 -7.20 -6.99 -2.58
C LYS A 2 -7.10 -5.63 -3.24
N VAL A 3 -6.70 -4.61 -2.49
CA VAL A 3 -6.48 -3.23 -2.95
C VAL A 3 -5.03 -2.85 -2.72
N CYS A 4 -4.39 -2.25 -3.72
CA CYS A 4 -2.97 -1.88 -3.68
C CYS A 4 -2.81 -0.35 -3.73
N PHE A 5 -2.04 0.19 -2.79
CA PHE A 5 -1.74 1.61 -2.69
C PHE A 5 -0.24 1.85 -2.93
N PRO A 6 0.15 2.73 -3.86
CA PRO A 6 1.52 3.18 -3.98
C PRO A 6 1.85 4.10 -2.81
N VAL A 7 3.00 3.95 -2.16
CA VAL A 7 3.36 4.72 -0.96
C VAL A 7 4.79 5.23 -0.99
N ASN A 8 5.06 6.33 -0.27
CA ASN A 8 6.39 6.94 -0.14
C ASN A 8 7.39 6.06 0.63
N ASN A 9 6.89 5.31 1.62
CA ASN A 9 7.64 4.38 2.46
C ASN A 9 6.64 3.38 3.07
N ASP A 10 7.09 2.17 3.40
CA ASP A 10 6.24 1.19 4.08
C ASP A 10 6.13 1.52 5.58
N GLN A 11 4.97 2.06 5.95
CA GLN A 11 4.51 2.28 7.33
C GLN A 11 3.15 1.59 7.55
N GLY A 12 2.84 0.54 6.77
CA GLY A 12 1.53 -0.11 6.79
C GLY A 12 0.39 0.85 6.46
N LEU A 13 -0.67 0.87 7.28
CA LEU A 13 -1.85 1.73 7.05
C LEU A 13 -1.58 3.22 7.24
N GLU A 14 -0.51 3.59 7.95
CA GLU A 14 -0.12 5.00 8.16
C GLU A 14 0.76 5.53 7.01
N SER A 15 0.98 4.71 5.97
CA SER A 15 1.80 5.10 4.83
C SER A 15 1.15 6.22 4.02
N GLU A 16 1.95 7.24 3.71
CA GLU A 16 1.51 8.31 2.82
C GLU A 16 1.43 7.81 1.36
N VAL A 17 0.28 8.04 0.73
CA VAL A 17 0.05 7.65 -0.66
C VAL A 17 0.96 8.44 -1.61
N TYR A 18 1.60 7.73 -2.53
CA TYR A 18 2.46 8.31 -3.53
C TYR A 18 1.68 8.69 -4.81
N GLY A 19 1.92 9.90 -5.31
CA GLY A 19 1.16 10.47 -6.43
C GLY A 19 1.39 9.82 -7.80
N HIS A 20 2.42 8.99 -7.96
CA HIS A 20 2.72 8.33 -9.24
C HIS A 20 2.95 6.82 -9.07
N PHE A 21 1.92 6.03 -9.35
CA PHE A 21 1.92 4.58 -9.11
C PHE A 21 3.15 3.86 -9.69
N GLY A 22 3.51 4.14 -10.95
CA GLY A 22 4.58 3.41 -11.64
C GLY A 22 6.00 3.68 -11.14
N SER A 23 6.21 4.72 -10.33
CA SER A 23 7.51 5.06 -9.76
C SER A 23 7.49 5.10 -8.23
N ALA A 24 6.46 4.51 -7.62
CA ALA A 24 6.36 4.42 -6.18
C ALA A 24 7.50 3.55 -5.62
N PRO A 25 8.14 3.97 -4.52
CA PRO A 25 9.23 3.20 -3.91
C PRO A 25 8.75 1.93 -3.19
N ALA A 26 7.49 1.89 -2.74
CA ALA A 26 6.89 0.74 -2.07
C ALA A 26 5.36 0.70 -2.32
N PHE A 27 4.76 -0.44 -1.99
CA PHE A 27 3.32 -0.65 -2.09
C PHE A 27 2.75 -1.26 -0.81
N VAL A 28 1.55 -0.84 -0.43
CA VAL A 28 0.75 -1.47 0.63
C VAL A 28 -0.45 -2.16 0.00
N VAL A 29 -0.60 -3.45 0.24
CA VAL A 29 -1.73 -4.26 -0.19
C VAL A 29 -2.61 -4.59 1.00
N VAL A 30 -3.90 -4.25 0.90
CA VAL A 30 -4.91 -4.55 1.93
C VAL A 30 -5.91 -5.54 1.39
N ASP A 31 -6.18 -6.61 2.15
CA ASP A 31 -7.33 -7.47 1.90
C ASP A 31 -8.55 -6.96 2.64
N THR A 32 -9.59 -6.56 1.91
CA THR A 32 -10.83 -5.98 2.48
C THR A 32 -11.73 -7.00 3.17
N GLU A 33 -11.46 -8.30 3.04
CA GLU A 33 -12.25 -9.34 3.71
C GLU A 33 -11.62 -9.73 5.06
N SER A 34 -10.30 -9.93 5.09
CA SER A 34 -9.58 -10.31 6.31
C SER A 34 -8.99 -9.12 7.10
N HIS A 35 -8.92 -7.93 6.48
CA HIS A 35 -8.18 -6.76 6.98
C HIS A 35 -6.67 -6.98 7.14
N GLU A 36 -6.10 -7.97 6.45
CA GLU A 36 -4.65 -8.16 6.40
C GLU A 36 -3.97 -7.04 5.59
N VAL A 37 -2.78 -6.65 6.04
CA VAL A 37 -1.95 -5.59 5.45
C VAL A 37 -0.58 -6.17 5.12
N LEU A 38 -0.14 -6.02 3.86
CA LEU A 38 1.14 -6.51 3.36
C LEU A 38 1.91 -5.36 2.69
N GLY A 39 3.18 -5.17 3.09
CA GLY A 39 4.13 -4.29 2.41
C GLY A 39 4.93 -5.03 1.34
N LEU A 40 5.15 -4.40 0.19
CA LEU A 40 5.88 -4.91 -0.98
C LEU A 40 6.86 -3.88 -1.57
#